data_AF-A0A7C4RB45-F1
#
_entry.id   AF-A0A7C4RB45-F1
#
_cell.length_a   1.000
_cell.length_b   1.000
_cell.length_c   1.000
_cell.angle_alpha   90.00
_cell.angle_beta   90.00
_cell.angle_gamma   90.00
#
_symmetry.space_group_name_H-M   'P 1'
#
loop_
_entity.id
_entity.type
_entity.pdbx_description
1 polymer ?
#
loop_
_entity_poly.entity_id
_entity_poly.type
_entity_poly.pdbx_seq_one_letter_code
_entity_poly.pdbx_strand_id
1 'polypeptide(L)'
;MRALMNLLKNCLEVDILMTVELVEVEPKRYVLKILGLPCPYPVLYTVKTLDKIPHGETLEVVFDNQPSCETIKEAVVRRGSQVLNLERLEEALWKITIKK
;
A
#
# COMPACT_ATOMS: atom_id res chain seq x y z
N MET A 1 30.82 30.49 20.96
CA MET A 1 29.53 30.10 20.32
C MET A 1 29.76 29.27 19.04
N ARG A 2 30.41 28.11 19.13
CA ARG A 2 30.61 27.20 17.97
C ARG A 2 30.48 25.72 18.33
N ALA A 3 30.03 25.40 19.55
CA ALA A 3 29.91 24.02 20.04
C ALA A 3 28.46 23.54 20.18
N LEU A 4 27.46 24.42 19.99
CA LEU A 4 26.04 24.03 20.01
C LEU A 4 25.42 23.85 18.62
N MET A 5 26.18 24.15 17.55
CA MET A 5 25.71 24.16 16.17
C MET A 5 26.24 22.97 15.36
N ASN A 6 26.48 21.85 16.04
CA ASN A 6 26.86 20.57 15.43
C ASN A 6 26.12 19.35 16.03
N LEU A 7 25.17 19.57 16.95
CA LEU A 7 24.30 18.51 17.50
C LEU A 7 22.96 18.37 16.74
N LEU A 8 22.74 19.18 15.71
CA LEU A 8 21.56 19.11 14.83
C LEU A 8 21.89 18.53 13.44
N LYS A 9 23.09 17.98 13.23
CA LYS A 9 23.47 17.33 11.95
C LYS A 9 23.32 15.81 11.96
N ASN A 10 22.79 15.24 13.05
CA ASN A 10 22.53 13.79 13.21
C ASN A 10 21.05 13.48 13.52
N CYS A 11 20.15 14.44 13.33
CA CYS A 11 18.74 14.10 13.12
C CYS A 11 18.65 13.66 11.67
N LEU A 12 18.80 12.36 11.45
CA LEU A 12 18.55 11.65 10.21
C LEU A 12 17.47 12.38 9.41
N GLU A 13 17.77 12.72 8.16
CA GLU A 13 16.74 12.90 7.14
C GLU A 13 15.92 11.61 7.11
N VAL A 14 14.93 11.52 8.00
CA VAL A 14 13.74 10.71 7.76
C VAL A 14 13.04 11.45 6.65
N ASP A 15 13.41 11.13 5.42
CA ASP A 15 12.55 11.30 4.27
C ASP A 15 11.28 10.47 4.56
N ILE A 16 10.31 11.08 5.26
CA ILE A 16 8.97 10.53 5.49
C ILE A 16 8.22 10.59 4.16
N LEU A 17 8.70 9.84 3.17
CA LEU A 17 8.03 9.72 1.87
C LEU A 17 6.85 8.77 2.04
N MET A 18 5.71 9.36 2.39
CA MET A 18 4.40 8.73 2.19
C MET A 18 4.15 8.66 0.69
N THR A 19 4.04 7.45 0.15
CA THR A 19 3.95 7.25 -1.30
C THR A 19 2.70 6.45 -1.64
N VAL A 20 1.93 6.96 -2.61
CA VAL A 20 0.82 6.26 -3.24
C VAL A 20 1.00 6.30 -4.75
N GLU A 21 1.24 5.14 -5.35
CA GLU A 21 1.48 5.02 -6.79
C GLU A 21 0.60 3.92 -7.36
N LEU A 22 -0.11 4.24 -8.45
CA LEU A 22 -0.89 3.28 -9.24
C LEU A 22 -0.29 3.20 -10.64
N VAL A 23 0.08 2.00 -11.07
CA VAL A 23 0.66 1.74 -12.39
C VAL A 23 -0.03 0.54 -13.04
N GLU A 24 -0.38 0.64 -14.31
CA GLU A 24 -0.71 -0.53 -15.14
C GLU A 24 0.60 -1.16 -15.60
N VAL A 25 0.90 -2.37 -15.12
CA VAL A 25 2.18 -3.05 -15.39
C VAL A 25 2.10 -3.93 -16.63
N GLU A 26 0.91 -4.46 -16.91
CA GLU A 26 0.57 -5.28 -18.07
C GLU A 26 -0.91 -5.06 -18.38
N PRO A 27 -1.39 -5.36 -19.60
CA PRO A 27 -2.80 -5.22 -19.93
C PRO A 27 -3.70 -5.89 -18.88
N LYS A 28 -4.61 -5.10 -18.28
CA LYS A 28 -5.56 -5.55 -17.23
C LYS A 28 -4.93 -5.94 -15.89
N ARG A 29 -3.67 -5.55 -15.63
CA ARG A 29 -2.97 -5.77 -14.36
C ARG A 29 -2.40 -4.47 -13.82
N TYR A 30 -2.82 -4.12 -12.62
CA TYR A 30 -2.39 -2.91 -11.93
C TYR A 30 -1.64 -3.23 -10.65
N VAL A 31 -0.68 -2.37 -10.31
CA VAL A 31 0.01 -2.37 -9.04
C VAL A 31 -0.27 -1.05 -8.33
N LEU A 32 -0.75 -1.13 -7.09
CA LEU A 32 -0.96 -0.03 -6.17
C LEU A 32 0.03 -0.14 -5.01
N LYS A 33 1.02 0.75 -4.96
CA LYS A 33 1.97 0.84 -3.85
C LYS A 33 1.48 1.90 -2.86
N ILE A 34 1.38 1.54 -1.58
CA ILE A 34 0.96 2.42 -0.49
C ILE A 34 1.97 2.22 0.66
N LEU A 35 2.96 3.10 0.75
CA LEU A 35 4.06 2.98 1.73
C LEU A 35 4.08 4.19 2.66
N GLY A 36 4.43 3.96 3.93
CA GLY A 36 4.51 4.99 4.97
C GLY A 36 3.15 5.46 5.48
N LEU A 37 2.06 4.78 5.12
CA LEU A 37 0.69 5.21 5.42
C LEU A 37 -0.01 4.22 6.37
N PRO A 38 -0.35 4.63 7.60
CA PRO A 38 -0.99 3.73 8.57
C PRO A 38 -2.44 3.41 8.17
N CYS A 39 -3.02 2.41 8.83
CA CYS A 39 -4.46 2.18 8.76
C CYS A 39 -5.21 3.47 9.17
N PRO A 40 -6.23 3.94 8.41
CA PRO A 40 -7.02 3.21 7.41
C PRO A 40 -6.63 3.44 5.94
N TYR A 41 -5.54 4.15 5.66
CA TYR A 41 -5.20 4.57 4.30
C TYR A 41 -5.03 3.40 3.30
N PRO A 42 -4.35 2.28 3.64
CA PRO A 42 -4.24 1.15 2.73
C PRO A 42 -5.60 0.60 2.26
N VAL A 43 -6.56 0.53 3.18
CA VAL A 43 -7.94 0.09 2.89
C VAL A 43 -8.63 1.10 1.97
N LEU A 44 -8.54 2.39 2.31
CA LEU A 44 -9.17 3.47 1.55
C LEU A 44 -8.67 3.53 0.10
N TYR A 45 -7.36 3.47 -0.10
CA TYR A 45 -6.77 3.52 -1.44
C TYR A 45 -7.03 2.25 -2.23
N THR A 46 -6.99 1.08 -1.60
CA THR A 46 -7.37 -0.18 -2.26
C THR A 46 -8.79 -0.09 -2.81
N VAL A 47 -9.72 0.32 -1.95
CA VAL A 47 -11.14 0.47 -2.30
C VAL A 47 -11.35 1.50 -3.42
N LYS A 48 -10.72 2.68 -3.32
CA LYS A 48 -10.82 3.72 -4.35
C LYS A 48 -10.24 3.29 -5.69
N THR A 49 -9.18 2.48 -5.67
CA THR A 49 -8.57 1.95 -6.90
C THR A 49 -9.44 0.86 -7.52
N LEU A 50 -10.03 -0.01 -6.70
CA LEU A 50 -11.03 -0.96 -7.17
C LEU A 50 -12.21 -0.25 -7.83
N ASP A 51 -12.65 0.92 -7.36
CA ASP A 51 -13.71 1.68 -8.03
C ASP A 51 -13.31 2.18 -9.44
N LYS A 52 -12.01 2.35 -9.70
CA LYS A 52 -11.47 2.92 -10.96
C LYS A 52 -11.12 1.87 -12.02
N ILE A 53 -10.68 0.68 -11.63
CA ILE A 53 -10.26 -0.35 -12.59
C ILE A 53 -11.49 -1.10 -13.15
N PRO A 54 -11.47 -1.59 -14.40
CA PRO A 54 -12.57 -2.39 -14.96
C PRO A 54 -12.82 -3.73 -14.24
N HIS A 55 -14.05 -4.26 -14.36
CA HIS A 55 -14.41 -5.57 -13.81
C HIS A 55 -13.62 -6.70 -14.47
N GLY A 56 -13.25 -7.70 -13.68
CA GLY A 56 -12.46 -8.83 -14.17
C GLY A 56 -10.98 -8.48 -14.40
N GLU A 57 -10.49 -7.32 -13.96
CA GLU A 57 -9.08 -6.97 -13.98
C GLU A 57 -8.42 -7.23 -12.62
N THR A 58 -7.09 -7.32 -12.61
CA THR A 58 -6.33 -7.71 -11.42
C THR A 58 -5.62 -6.51 -10.80
N LEU A 59 -5.73 -6.36 -9.48
CA LEU A 59 -5.02 -5.37 -8.68
C LEU A 59 -4.10 -6.07 -7.69
N GLU A 60 -2.82 -5.73 -7.74
CA GLU A 60 -1.84 -6.06 -6.71
C GLU A 60 -1.64 -4.83 -5.82
N VAL A 61 -1.86 -4.98 -4.51
CA VAL A 61 -1.65 -3.89 -3.55
C VAL A 61 -0.45 -4.24 -2.68
N VAL A 62 0.55 -3.35 -2.65
CA VAL A 62 1.75 -3.46 -1.83
C VAL A 62 1.70 -2.43 -0.72
N PHE A 63 1.84 -2.87 0.53
CA PHE A 63 1.71 -2.03 1.72
C PHE A 63 2.61 -2.51 2.86
N ASP A 64 2.93 -1.62 3.79
CA ASP A 64 3.97 -1.83 4.81
C ASP A 64 3.43 -2.03 6.25
N ASN A 65 2.15 -2.39 6.40
CA ASN A 65 1.53 -2.57 7.71
C ASN A 65 0.65 -3.83 7.82
N GLN A 66 1.12 -4.80 8.60
CA GLN A 66 0.42 -6.06 8.84
C GLN A 66 -1.06 -5.92 9.28
N PRO A 67 -1.45 -4.95 10.14
CA PRO A 67 -2.86 -4.83 10.55
C PRO A 67 -3.82 -4.58 9.39
N SER A 68 -3.37 -4.00 8.27
CA SER A 68 -4.23 -3.76 7.12
C SER A 68 -4.53 -5.01 6.30
N CYS A 69 -3.82 -6.12 6.48
CA CYS A 69 -4.07 -7.37 5.73
C CYS A 69 -5.53 -7.83 5.84
N GLU A 70 -6.04 -7.98 7.07
CA GLU A 70 -7.40 -8.47 7.29
C GLU A 70 -8.45 -7.43 6.92
N THR A 71 -8.21 -6.14 7.25
CA THR A 71 -9.17 -5.08 6.91
C THR A 71 -9.30 -4.87 5.39
N ILE A 72 -8.20 -5.01 4.63
CA ILE A 72 -8.27 -4.97 3.17
C ILE A 72 -9.06 -6.17 2.65
N LYS A 73 -8.78 -7.40 3.12
CA LYS A 73 -9.53 -8.59 2.71
C LYS A 73 -11.03 -8.43 2.93
N GLU A 74 -11.43 -8.00 4.12
CA GLU A 74 -12.84 -7.79 4.46
C GLU A 74 -13.49 -6.74 3.56
N ALA A 75 -12.80 -5.62 3.30
CA ALA A 75 -13.32 -4.56 2.44
C ALA A 75 -13.49 -5.02 0.99
N VAL A 76 -12.54 -5.81 0.48
CA VAL A 76 -12.56 -6.40 -0.87
C VAL A 76 -13.74 -7.36 -1.02
N VAL A 77 -13.89 -8.31 -0.09
CA VAL A 77 -14.96 -9.33 -0.13
C VAL A 77 -16.33 -8.67 0.02
N ARG A 78 -16.47 -7.70 0.92
CA ARG A 78 -17.74 -6.95 1.11
C ARG A 78 -18.18 -6.21 -0.16
N ARG A 79 -17.25 -5.85 -1.03
CA ARG A 79 -17.51 -5.16 -2.30
C ARG A 79 -17.72 -6.11 -3.48
N GLY A 80 -17.72 -7.43 -3.24
CA GLY A 80 -17.95 -8.45 -4.27
C GLY A 80 -16.71 -8.81 -5.09
N SER A 81 -15.54 -8.29 -4.75
CA SER A 81 -14.28 -8.65 -5.37
C SER A 81 -13.64 -9.85 -4.66
N GLN A 82 -12.73 -10.54 -5.34
CA GLN A 82 -12.12 -11.77 -4.84
C GLN A 82 -10.65 -11.55 -4.47
N VAL A 83 -10.27 -11.95 -3.26
CA VAL A 83 -8.86 -12.04 -2.87
C VAL A 83 -8.27 -13.32 -3.45
N LEU A 84 -7.24 -13.20 -4.28
CA LEU A 84 -6.55 -14.33 -4.92
C LEU A 84 -5.35 -14.81 -4.10
N ASN A 85 -4.59 -13.89 -3.52
CA ASN A 85 -3.42 -14.20 -2.71
C ASN A 85 -3.17 -13.12 -1.66
N LEU A 86 -2.58 -13.50 -0.53
CA LEU A 86 -1.93 -12.61 0.43
C LEU A 86 -0.58 -13.22 0.78
N GLU A 87 0.49 -12.49 0.53
CA GLU A 87 1.85 -12.92 0.85
C GLU A 87 2.66 -11.81 1.50
N ARG A 88 3.60 -12.21 2.37
CA ARG A 88 4.61 -11.32 2.93
C ARG A 88 5.81 -11.32 1.98
N LEU A 89 6.17 -10.15 1.47
CA LEU A 89 7.33 -9.99 0.58
C LEU A 89 8.63 -9.87 1.39
N GLU A 90 8.62 -9.03 2.42
CA GLU A 90 9.76 -8.74 3.30
C GLU A 90 9.29 -8.53 4.74
N GLU A 91 10.18 -8.14 5.66
CA GLU A 91 9.85 -7.99 7.07
C GLU A 91 8.66 -7.06 7.31
N ALA A 92 8.62 -5.91 6.64
CA ALA A 92 7.52 -4.95 6.75
C ALA A 92 6.55 -4.96 5.56
N LEU A 93 6.90 -5.58 4.43
CA LEU A 93 6.13 -5.47 3.18
C LEU A 93 5.19 -6.65 2.93
N TRP A 94 3.96 -6.31 2.59
CA TRP A 94 2.87 -7.22 2.28
C TRP A 94 2.35 -6.95 0.88
N LYS A 95 1.90 -8.01 0.21
CA LYS A 95 1.21 -7.91 -1.07
C LYS A 95 -0.09 -8.70 -1.02
N ILE A 96 -1.18 -8.06 -1.41
CA ILE A 96 -2.47 -8.72 -1.64
C ILE A 96 -2.84 -8.61 -3.11
N THR A 97 -3.19 -9.74 -3.71
CA THR A 97 -3.65 -9.82 -5.10
C THR A 97 -5.17 -9.97 -5.12
N ILE A 98 -5.85 -9.11 -5.86
CA ILE A 98 -7.31 -8.98 -5.89
C ILE A 98 -7.78 -9.08 -7.34
N LYS A 99 -8.85 -9.83 -7.58
CA LYS A 99 -9.63 -9.81 -8.81
C LYS A 99 -10.86 -8.93 -8.58
N LYS A 100 -11.03 -7.86 -9.37
CA LYS A 100 -12.21 -7.00 -9.24
C LYS A 100 -13.48 -7.70 -9.70
#